data_AF-A0AAU3U1Q3-F1
#
_entry.id   AF-A0AAU3U1Q3-F1
#
_cell.length_a   1.000
_cell.length_b   1.000
_cell.length_c   1.000
_cell.angle_alpha   90.00
_cell.angle_beta   90.00
_cell.angle_gamma   90.00
#
_symmetry.space_group_name_H-M   'P 1'
#
loop_
_entity.id
_entity.type
_entity.pdbx_description
1 polymer ?
#
loop_
_entity_poly.entity_id
_entity_poly.type
_entity_poly.pdbx_seq_one_letter_code
_entity_poly.pdbx_strand_id
1 'polypeptide(L)' 'MDRHWITGDCWLGCQRTGLPVIWLGPVQWDGQHAPFMACVDCLARLKAQALAHFMQRQPAIA' A
#
# COMPACT_ATOMS: atom_id res chain seq x y z
N MET A 1 -11.49 10.10 -6.09
CA MET A 1 -10.15 10.36 -5.54
C MET A 1 -9.17 9.74 -6.52
N ASP A 2 -8.67 10.53 -7.47
CA ASP A 2 -7.83 10.02 -8.55
C ASP A 2 -6.58 9.39 -7.97
N ARG A 3 -6.40 8.11 -8.26
CA ARG A 3 -5.24 7.33 -7.86
C ARG A 3 -4.13 7.63 -8.83
N HIS A 4 -3.51 8.79 -8.64
CA HIS A 4 -2.44 9.28 -9.49
C HIS A 4 -1.15 8.53 -9.18
N TRP A 5 -0.57 7.93 -10.22
CA TRP A 5 0.73 7.29 -10.15
C TRP A 5 1.79 8.34 -10.47
N ILE A 6 2.83 8.41 -9.65
CA ILE A 6 3.99 9.27 -9.87
C ILE A 6 5.24 8.41 -10.01
N THR A 7 6.28 8.92 -10.67
CA THR A 7 7.60 8.28 -10.60
C THR A 7 8.23 8.56 -9.25
N GLY A 8 8.68 7.53 -8.55
CA GLY A 8 9.29 7.66 -7.23
C GLY A 8 9.78 6.32 -6.68
N ASP A 9 9.89 6.24 -5.36
CA ASP A 9 10.47 5.10 -4.66
C ASP A 9 9.40 4.24 -3.98
N CYS A 10 9.55 2.93 -4.04
CA CYS A 10 8.63 2.01 -3.38
C CYS A 10 9.06 1.76 -1.94
N TRP A 11 8.27 2.27 -0.98
CA TRP A 11 8.54 2.18 0.44
C TRP A 11 7.95 0.90 1.07
N LEU A 12 7.11 0.16 0.34
CA LEU A 12 6.44 -1.07 0.80
C LEU A 12 7.38 -2.31 0.87
N GLY A 13 8.69 -2.12 0.77
CA GLY A 13 9.71 -3.13 1.08
C GLY A 13 10.55 -3.63 -0.09
N CYS A 14 10.23 -3.34 -1.36
CA CYS A 14 11.13 -3.70 -2.46
C CYS A 14 12.25 -2.67 -2.70
N GLN A 15 12.13 -1.46 -2.14
CA GLN A 15 13.13 -0.38 -2.19
C GLN A 15 13.58 0.03 -3.61
N ARG A 16 12.89 -0.44 -4.66
CA ARG A 16 13.15 -0.02 -6.03
C ARG A 16 12.83 1.47 -6.17
N THR A 17 13.63 2.15 -6.99
CA THR A 17 13.53 3.59 -7.26
C THR A 17 13.18 3.84 -8.72
N GLY A 18 12.70 5.04 -9.03
CA GLY A 18 12.43 5.47 -10.41
C GLY A 18 11.32 4.71 -11.11
N LEU A 19 10.34 4.18 -10.37
CA LEU A 19 9.21 3.44 -10.92
C LEU A 19 7.88 4.13 -10.61
N PRO A 20 6.80 3.82 -11.36
CA PRO A 20 5.47 4.27 -11.00
C PRO A 20 5.08 3.76 -9.61
N VAL A 21 4.77 4.70 -8.72
CA VAL A 21 4.30 4.46 -7.36
C VAL A 21 3.01 5.22 -7.08
N ILE A 22 2.23 4.70 -6.15
CA ILE A 22 0.97 5.28 -5.71
C ILE A 22 1.02 5.60 -4.22
N TRP A 23 0.32 6.66 -3.82
CA TRP A 23 0.14 6.99 -2.42
C TRP A 23 -0.84 6.03 -1.75
N LEU A 24 -0.43 5.42 -0.63
CA LEU A 24 -1.25 4.52 0.18
C LEU A 24 -1.82 5.17 1.44
N GLY A 25 -1.15 6.19 1.95
CA GLY A 25 -1.45 6.79 3.24
C GLY A 25 -0.26 7.56 3.80
N PRO A 26 -0.41 8.26 4.94
CA PRO A 26 0.73 8.74 5.69
C PRO A 26 1.34 7.59 6.53
N VAL A 27 2.66 7.48 6.56
CA VAL A 27 3.35 6.79 7.66
C VAL A 27 3.49 7.78 8.82
N GLN A 28 3.24 7.31 10.05
CA GLN A 28 3.38 8.09 11.28
C GLN A 28 4.55 7.56 12.09
N TRP A 29 5.44 8.44 12.53
CA TRP A 29 6.57 8.13 13.42
C TRP A 29 6.79 9.31 14.36
N ASP A 30 6.70 9.13 15.68
CA ASP A 30 6.95 10.17 16.70
C ASP A 30 6.31 11.54 16.38
N GLY A 31 5.05 11.54 15.94
CA GLY A 31 4.31 12.75 15.57
C GLY A 31 4.68 13.35 14.20
N GLN A 32 5.66 12.78 13.50
CA GLN A 32 5.99 13.11 12.12
C GLN A 32 5.14 12.32 11.13
N HIS A 33 4.89 12.92 9.97
CA HIS A 33 4.15 12.32 8.86
C HIS A 33 5.04 12.29 7.62
N ALA A 34 5.08 11.15 6.92
CA ALA A 34 5.72 11.05 5.60
C ALA A 34 4.81 10.29 4.60
N PRO A 35 4.95 10.52 3.28
CA PRO A 35 4.16 9.83 2.28
C PRO A 35 4.49 8.34 2.23
N PHE A 36 3.50 7.44 2.24
CA PHE A 36 3.74 6.01 2.07
C PHE A 36 3.43 5.57 0.65
N MET A 37 4.47 5.33 -0.13
CA MET A 37 4.37 5.05 -1.57
C MET A 37 4.59 3.57 -1.90
N ALA A 38 3.86 3.04 -2.88
CA ALA A 38 4.00 1.65 -3.32
C ALA A 38 3.96 1.49 -4.84
N CYS A 39 4.82 0.62 -5.37
CA CYS A 39 4.75 0.20 -6.76
C CYS A 39 3.62 -0.80 -7.01
N VAL A 40 3.34 -1.08 -8.28
CA VAL A 40 2.28 -2.01 -8.72
C VAL A 40 2.43 -3.41 -8.11
N ASP A 41 3.62 -3.98 -8.15
CA ASP A 41 3.88 -5.35 -7.67
C ASP A 41 3.67 -5.47 -6.16
N CYS A 42 4.18 -4.49 -5.41
CA CYS A 42 4.04 -4.49 -3.95
C CYS A 42 2.59 -4.21 -3.53
N LEU A 43 1.91 -3.28 -4.21
CA LEU A 43 0.51 -3.02 -3.96
C LEU A 43 -0.36 -4.25 -4.22
N ALA A 44 -0.10 -5.01 -5.29
CA ALA A 44 -0.82 -6.24 -5.59
C ALA A 44 -0.67 -7.26 -4.46
N ARG A 45 0.55 -7.46 -3.96
CA ARG A 45 0.82 -8.34 -2.81
C ARG A 45 0.05 -7.90 -1.56
N LEU A 46 0.08 -6.61 -1.22
CA LEU A 46 -0.63 -6.06 -0.07
C LEU A 46 -2.14 -6.28 -0.17
N LYS A 47 -2.72 -6.02 -1.35
CA LYS A 47 -4.15 -6.26 -1.60
C LYS A 47 -4.54 -7.72 -1.44
N ALA A 48 -3.69 -8.65 -1.90
CA ALA A 48 -3.93 -10.07 -1.73
C ALA A 48 -3.93 -10.47 -0.24
N GLN A 49 -3.01 -9.95 0.56
CA GLN A 49 -2.98 -10.16 2.01
C GLN A 49 -4.22 -9.58 2.70
N ALA A 50 -4.62 -8.37 2.34
CA ALA A 50 -5.83 -7.73 2.87
C ALA A 50 -7.09 -8.53 2.52
N LEU A 51 -7.21 -8.98 1.26
CA LEU A 51 -8.33 -9.81 0.83
C LEU A 51 -8.38 -11.13 1.63
N ALA A 52 -7.26 -11.83 1.78
CA ALA A 52 -7.19 -13.06 2.57
C ALA A 52 -7.62 -12.83 4.03
N HIS A 53 -7.17 -11.72 4.64
CA HIS A 53 -7.56 -11.33 5.99
C HIS A 53 -9.07 -11.09 6.11
N PHE A 54 -9.68 -10.41 5.14
CA PHE A 54 -11.13 -10.17 5.14
C PHE A 54 -11.92 -11.46 4.96
N MET A 55 -11.51 -12.35 4.06
CA MET A 55 -12.18 -13.65 3.86
C MET A 55 -12.15 -14.52 5.13
N GLN A 56 -11.04 -14.49 5.89
CA GLN A 56 -10.94 -15.23 7.16
C GLN A 56 -11.78 -14.62 8.29
N ARG A 57 -12.07 -13.32 8.21
CA ARG A 57 -12.79 -12.57 9.26
C ARG A 57 -14.23 -12.25 8.90
N GLN A 58 -14.72 -12.66 7.74
CA GLN A 58 -16.14 -12.57 7.43
C GLN A 58 -16.90 -13.46 8.43
N PRO A 59 -17.76 -12.89 9.30
CA PRO A 59 -18.64 -13.72 10.10
C PRO A 59 -19.49 -14.56 9.14
N ALA A 60 -19.72 -15.83 9.49
CA ALA A 60 -20.75 -16.61 8.84
C ALA A 60 -22.03 -15.77 8.90
N ILE A 61 -22.54 -15.38 7.73
CA ILE A 61 -23.82 -14.68 7.64
C ILE A 61 -24.84 -15.64 8.26
N ALA A 62 -25.34 -15.28 9.44
CA ALA A 62 -26.40 -16.00 10.15
C ALA A 62 -27.76 -15.68 9.55
#